data_AF-A0A074Y100-F1
#
_entry.id   AF-A0A074Y100-F1
#
_cell.length_a   1.000
_cell.length_b   1.000
_cell.length_c   1.000
_cell.angle_alpha   90.00
_cell.angle_beta   90.00
_cell.angle_gamma   90.00
#
_symmetry.space_group_name_H-M   'P 1'
#
loop_
_entity.id
_entity.type
_entity.pdbx_description
1 polymer ?
#
loop_
_entity_poly.entity_id
_entity_poly.type
_entity_poly.pdbx_seq_one_letter_code
_entity_poly.pdbx_strand_id
1 'polypeptide(L)'
;MSKRPGIDDIAGAPSPIKKTRLNLDAGISEVKKTATTLLDALKSQKSTLQWGHTIRREEIMHHIAKAEAMVTSTAALEKSIKTANHTVDGFINATILAEAQHWFEVFEKQSHKRRDLGDDSGSDLCDWIEVKRRDIEEGVVDIVSEKVQGALSKEIPAKIGAETKAAFRLVVNRNMLAIVDEVMDGAHT
;
A
#
# COMPACT_ATOMS: atom_id res chain seq x y z
N MET A 1 18.01 -26.07 57.30
CA MET A 1 17.78 -24.67 56.86
C MET A 1 17.06 -24.70 55.52
N SER A 2 15.87 -24.10 55.50
CA SER A 2 14.99 -23.94 54.34
C SER A 2 15.52 -22.86 53.40
N LYS A 3 15.36 -23.04 52.07
CA LYS A 3 14.94 -21.98 51.13
C LYS A 3 14.45 -22.59 49.81
N ARG A 4 13.26 -22.15 49.39
CA ARG A 4 12.42 -22.58 48.26
C ARG A 4 13.01 -22.20 46.89
N PRO A 5 12.58 -22.83 45.78
CA PRO A 5 12.81 -22.30 44.44
C PRO A 5 11.85 -21.12 44.19
N GLY A 6 12.40 -19.99 43.75
CA GLY A 6 11.64 -18.80 43.34
C GLY A 6 11.26 -18.89 41.86
N ILE A 7 9.98 -18.68 41.62
CA ILE A 7 9.35 -18.48 40.30
C ILE A 7 9.46 -16.98 39.96
N ASP A 8 9.46 -16.68 38.65
CA ASP A 8 9.31 -15.37 37.98
C ASP A 8 10.57 -14.55 37.66
N ASP A 9 10.97 -14.61 36.38
CA ASP A 9 10.96 -13.42 35.50
C ASP A 9 11.00 -13.87 34.02
N ILE A 10 9.83 -14.25 33.51
CA ILE A 10 9.59 -14.39 32.06
C ILE A 10 9.34 -12.97 31.53
N ALA A 11 10.40 -12.25 31.18
CA ALA A 11 10.31 -11.04 30.35
C ALA A 11 10.23 -11.44 28.86
N GLY A 12 9.23 -12.25 28.53
CA GLY A 12 8.87 -12.64 27.17
C GLY A 12 7.59 -11.91 26.76
N ALA A 13 7.63 -10.57 26.72
CA ALA A 13 6.54 -9.81 26.15
C ALA A 13 6.32 -10.27 24.69
N PRO A 14 5.11 -10.71 24.29
CA PRO A 14 4.88 -11.14 22.92
C PRO A 14 5.07 -9.92 22.01
N SER A 15 6.10 -9.96 21.18
CA SER A 15 6.29 -8.99 20.10
C SER A 15 5.00 -8.89 19.29
N PRO A 16 4.53 -7.67 18.96
CA PRO A 16 3.35 -7.52 18.11
C PRO A 16 3.66 -8.20 16.78
N ILE A 17 2.92 -9.27 16.50
CA ILE A 17 3.02 -10.06 15.27
C ILE A 17 2.84 -9.09 14.11
N LYS A 18 3.93 -8.80 13.41
CA LYS A 18 3.93 -8.05 12.15
C LYS A 18 3.17 -8.91 11.14
N LYS A 19 1.86 -8.68 11.02
CA LYS A 19 1.01 -9.31 10.00
C LYS A 19 1.44 -8.80 8.63
N THR A 20 2.31 -9.57 7.97
CA THR A 20 2.65 -9.39 6.55
C THR A 20 1.45 -9.79 5.70
N ARG A 21 1.31 -9.21 4.49
CA ARG A 21 0.15 -9.43 3.58
C ARG A 21 -0.14 -10.92 3.32
N LEU A 22 0.89 -11.75 3.27
CA LEU A 22 0.80 -13.22 3.18
C LEU A 22 -0.05 -13.87 4.29
N ASN A 23 -0.09 -13.27 5.47
CA ASN A 23 -0.83 -13.80 6.62
C ASN A 23 -2.33 -13.46 6.55
N LEU A 24 -2.71 -12.43 5.78
CA LEU A 24 -4.12 -12.06 5.57
C LEU A 24 -4.76 -12.92 4.48
N ASP A 25 -4.03 -13.21 3.39
CA ASP A 25 -4.49 -14.12 2.34
C ASP A 25 -4.67 -15.54 2.87
N ALA A 26 -3.77 -15.99 3.75
CA ALA A 26 -3.91 -17.26 4.47
C ALA A 26 -5.17 -17.27 5.34
N GLY A 27 -5.43 -16.20 6.10
CA GLY A 27 -6.63 -16.06 6.93
C GLY A 27 -7.93 -16.03 6.11
N ILE A 28 -7.95 -15.36 4.96
CA ILE A 28 -9.11 -15.34 4.05
C ILE A 28 -9.36 -16.74 3.47
N SER A 29 -8.31 -17.46 3.08
CA SER A 29 -8.42 -18.83 2.59
C SER A 29 -8.96 -19.77 3.67
N GLU A 30 -8.53 -19.60 4.92
CA GLU A 30 -9.01 -20.38 6.06
C GLU A 30 -10.48 -20.08 6.40
N VAL A 31 -10.90 -18.82 6.34
CA VAL A 31 -12.32 -18.43 6.50
C VAL A 31 -13.18 -19.01 5.38
N LYS A 32 -12.73 -18.94 4.11
CA LYS A 32 -13.44 -19.55 2.98
C LYS A 32 -13.58 -21.07 3.14
N LYS A 33 -12.50 -21.74 3.54
CA LYS A 33 -12.50 -23.18 3.81
C LYS A 33 -13.49 -23.55 4.94
N THR A 34 -13.54 -22.73 5.99
CA THR A 34 -14.48 -22.93 7.11
C THR A 34 -15.93 -22.71 6.65
N ALA A 35 -16.18 -21.70 5.82
CA ALA A 35 -17.50 -21.43 5.25
C ALA A 35 -17.99 -22.56 4.33
N THR A 36 -17.13 -23.10 3.46
CA THR A 36 -17.48 -24.25 2.62
C THR A 36 -17.72 -25.52 3.45
N THR A 37 -16.90 -25.75 4.47
CA THR A 37 -17.09 -26.90 5.38
C THR A 37 -18.41 -26.78 6.15
N LEU A 38 -18.78 -25.58 6.59
CA LEU A 38 -20.06 -25.32 7.23
C LEU A 38 -21.24 -25.51 6.26
N LEU A 39 -21.11 -25.03 5.02
CA LEU A 39 -22.13 -25.21 3.98
C LEU A 39 -22.35 -26.69 3.67
N ASP A 40 -21.29 -27.48 3.56
CA ASP A 40 -21.37 -28.91 3.29
C ASP A 40 -21.91 -29.68 4.51
N ALA A 41 -21.58 -29.27 5.73
CA ALA A 41 -22.19 -29.79 6.96
C ALA A 41 -23.71 -29.51 7.02
N LEU A 42 -24.14 -28.30 6.62
CA LEU A 42 -25.57 -27.94 6.54
C LEU A 42 -26.31 -28.73 5.46
N LYS A 43 -25.69 -28.96 4.30
CA LYS A 43 -26.24 -29.84 3.25
C LYS A 43 -26.33 -31.29 3.70
N SER A 44 -25.33 -31.78 4.44
CA SER A 44 -25.32 -33.11 5.02
C SER A 44 -26.45 -33.28 6.05
N GLN A 45 -26.63 -32.31 6.96
CA GLN A 45 -27.76 -32.30 7.90
C GLN A 45 -29.12 -32.26 7.20
N LYS A 46 -29.25 -31.54 6.07
CA LYS A 46 -30.47 -31.55 5.25
C LYS A 46 -30.83 -32.96 4.75
N SER A 47 -29.84 -33.81 4.46
CA SER A 47 -30.08 -35.20 4.04
C SER A 47 -30.48 -36.14 5.19
N THR A 48 -30.10 -35.79 6.42
CA THR A 48 -30.45 -36.55 7.65
C THR A 48 -31.84 -36.17 8.20
N LEU A 49 -32.40 -35.04 7.79
CA LEU A 49 -33.71 -34.52 8.20
C LEU A 49 -34.89 -35.11 7.39
N GLN A 50 -34.89 -36.42 7.13
CA GLN A 50 -36.13 -37.10 6.76
C GLN A 50 -37.02 -37.24 8.01
N TRP A 51 -38.11 -36.46 8.00
CA TRP A 51 -39.38 -36.64 8.71
C TRP A 51 -39.33 -36.98 10.20
N GLY A 52 -39.74 -36.00 11.04
CA GLY A 52 -40.37 -36.32 12.32
C GLY A 52 -39.93 -35.53 13.55
N HIS A 53 -39.11 -34.50 13.42
CA HIS A 53 -38.76 -33.69 14.58
C HIS A 53 -38.92 -32.20 14.31
N THR A 54 -39.79 -31.60 15.11
CA THR A 54 -39.89 -30.17 15.40
C THR A 54 -38.58 -29.69 16.04
N ILE A 55 -37.45 -29.78 15.32
CA ILE A 55 -36.26 -28.97 15.57
C ILE A 55 -36.60 -27.57 15.07
N ARG A 56 -37.37 -26.94 15.96
CA ARG A 56 -37.71 -25.54 16.19
C ARG A 56 -37.38 -24.61 15.03
N ARG A 57 -38.44 -24.18 14.33
CA ARG A 57 -38.44 -23.02 13.44
C ARG A 57 -37.67 -21.84 14.06
N GLU A 58 -37.73 -21.64 15.38
CA GLU A 58 -36.95 -20.60 16.07
C GLU A 58 -35.43 -20.80 15.99
N GLU A 59 -34.92 -22.03 16.07
CA GLU A 59 -33.48 -22.31 15.94
C GLU A 59 -33.02 -22.02 14.50
N ILE A 60 -33.81 -22.40 13.49
CA ILE A 60 -33.53 -22.08 12.09
C ILE A 60 -33.51 -20.55 11.89
N MET A 61 -34.50 -19.83 12.42
CA MET A 61 -34.54 -18.36 12.35
C MET A 61 -33.36 -17.71 13.08
N HIS A 62 -32.94 -18.26 14.22
CA HIS A 62 -31.77 -17.78 14.96
C HIS A 62 -30.46 -17.99 14.17
N HIS A 63 -30.31 -19.13 13.52
CA HIS A 63 -29.17 -19.39 12.65
C HIS A 63 -29.14 -18.49 11.42
N ILE A 64 -30.30 -18.20 10.81
CA ILE A 64 -30.44 -17.24 9.72
C ILE A 64 -30.03 -15.84 10.19
N ALA A 65 -30.56 -15.35 11.31
CA ALA A 65 -30.20 -14.04 11.85
C ALA A 65 -28.69 -13.94 12.17
N LYS A 66 -28.08 -15.02 12.68
CA LYS A 66 -26.63 -15.08 12.90
C LYS A 66 -25.85 -15.04 11.58
N ALA A 67 -26.30 -15.75 10.56
CA ALA A 67 -25.68 -15.73 9.23
C ALA A 67 -25.79 -14.35 8.58
N GLU A 68 -26.96 -13.69 8.66
CA GLU A 68 -27.18 -12.33 8.18
C GLU A 68 -26.28 -11.32 8.91
N ALA A 69 -26.13 -11.46 10.24
CA ALA A 69 -25.20 -10.65 11.02
C ALA A 69 -23.74 -10.88 10.60
N MET A 70 -23.34 -12.13 10.31
CA MET A 70 -22.01 -12.44 9.80
C MET A 70 -21.78 -11.84 8.41
N VAL A 71 -22.76 -11.92 7.50
CA VAL A 71 -22.69 -11.30 6.17
C VAL A 71 -22.57 -9.79 6.28
N THR A 72 -23.38 -9.16 7.13
CA THR A 72 -23.34 -7.71 7.38
C THR A 72 -22.00 -7.28 7.98
N SER A 73 -21.47 -8.03 8.94
CA SER A 73 -20.15 -7.81 9.52
C SER A 73 -19.04 -7.93 8.47
N THR A 74 -19.12 -8.93 7.59
CA THR A 74 -18.18 -9.12 6.48
C THR A 74 -18.20 -7.94 5.51
N ALA A 75 -19.40 -7.46 5.13
CA ALA A 75 -19.55 -6.29 4.28
C ALA A 75 -18.96 -5.00 4.94
N ALA A 76 -19.15 -4.84 6.24
CA ALA A 76 -18.56 -3.73 7.00
C ALA A 76 -17.02 -3.81 7.04
N LEU A 77 -16.47 -5.01 7.19
CA LEU A 77 -15.03 -5.27 7.13
C LEU A 77 -14.46 -4.96 5.72
N GLU A 78 -15.11 -5.42 4.65
CA GLU A 78 -14.68 -5.10 3.28
C GLU A 78 -14.67 -3.60 3.01
N LYS A 79 -15.71 -2.88 3.44
CA LYS A 79 -15.77 -1.42 3.34
C LYS A 79 -14.62 -0.78 4.12
N SER A 80 -14.36 -1.24 5.34
CA SER A 80 -13.28 -0.71 6.19
C SER A 80 -11.90 -0.96 5.57
N ILE A 81 -11.68 -2.13 4.97
CA ILE A 81 -10.45 -2.46 4.25
C ILE A 81 -10.26 -1.56 3.03
N LYS A 82 -11.32 -1.33 2.24
CA LYS A 82 -11.26 -0.41 1.10
C LYS A 82 -10.86 1.01 1.54
N THR A 83 -11.49 1.53 2.59
CA THR A 83 -11.12 2.84 3.15
C THR A 83 -9.68 2.86 3.65
N ALA A 84 -9.26 1.84 4.39
CA ALA A 84 -7.89 1.75 4.91
C ALA A 84 -6.85 1.69 3.78
N ASN A 85 -7.11 0.92 2.72
CA ASN A 85 -6.24 0.85 1.55
C ASN A 85 -6.14 2.21 0.86
N HIS A 86 -7.26 2.89 0.63
CA HIS A 86 -7.26 4.23 0.03
C HIS A 86 -6.45 5.23 0.87
N THR A 87 -6.57 5.19 2.20
CA THR A 87 -5.76 6.02 3.10
C THR A 87 -4.28 5.68 3.03
N VAL A 88 -3.92 4.39 2.97
CA VAL A 88 -2.53 3.95 2.83
C VAL A 88 -1.94 4.39 1.49
N ASP A 89 -2.68 4.24 0.40
CA ASP A 89 -2.28 4.71 -0.93
C ASP A 89 -2.06 6.24 -0.91
N GLY A 90 -2.95 6.98 -0.24
CA GLY A 90 -2.80 8.43 -0.01
C GLY A 90 -1.52 8.78 0.76
N PHE A 91 -1.19 8.04 1.82
CA PHE A 91 0.06 8.23 2.57
C PHE A 91 1.30 7.91 1.75
N ILE A 92 1.27 6.85 0.94
CA ILE A 92 2.36 6.50 0.02
C ILE A 92 2.59 7.63 -0.96
N ASN A 93 1.54 8.10 -1.64
CA ASN A 93 1.63 9.20 -2.60
C ASN A 93 2.16 10.48 -1.96
N ALA A 94 1.66 10.85 -0.78
CA ALA A 94 2.15 12.02 -0.05
C ALA A 94 3.64 11.90 0.33
N THR A 95 4.09 10.70 0.70
CA THR A 95 5.50 10.44 1.02
C THR A 95 6.38 10.51 -0.23
N ILE A 96 5.91 9.97 -1.36
CA ILE A 96 6.61 10.08 -2.65
C ILE A 96 6.75 11.54 -3.06
N LEU A 97 5.67 12.33 -2.97
CA LEU A 97 5.69 13.75 -3.31
C LEU A 97 6.62 14.56 -2.40
N ALA A 98 6.63 14.27 -1.08
CA ALA A 98 7.56 14.91 -0.16
C ALA A 98 9.03 14.60 -0.50
N GLU A 99 9.33 13.36 -0.88
CA GLU A 99 10.66 12.97 -1.32
C GLU A 99 11.01 13.58 -2.70
N ALA A 100 10.05 13.69 -3.62
CA ALA A 100 10.25 14.34 -4.90
C ALA A 100 10.56 15.84 -4.71
N GLN A 101 9.82 16.51 -3.82
CA GLN A 101 10.06 17.90 -3.42
C GLN A 101 11.48 18.09 -2.88
N HIS A 102 11.98 17.17 -2.05
CA HIS A 102 13.37 17.19 -1.61
C HIS A 102 14.36 17.18 -2.81
N TRP A 103 14.10 16.37 -3.84
CA TRP A 103 14.96 16.33 -5.03
C TRP A 103 14.86 17.59 -5.90
N PHE A 104 13.70 18.24 -5.99
CA PHE A 104 13.58 19.57 -6.61
C PHE A 104 14.43 20.61 -5.87
N GLU A 105 14.34 20.68 -4.55
CA GLU A 105 15.14 21.62 -3.75
C GLU A 105 16.65 21.37 -3.90
N VAL A 106 17.06 20.10 -3.97
CA VAL A 106 18.45 19.74 -4.25
C VAL A 106 18.85 20.20 -5.64
N PHE A 107 17.99 20.01 -6.65
CA PHE A 107 18.24 20.45 -8.02
C PHE A 107 18.42 21.97 -8.09
N GLU A 108 17.46 22.74 -7.59
CA GLU A 108 17.49 24.20 -7.54
C GLU A 108 18.74 24.72 -6.84
N LYS A 109 19.08 24.14 -5.68
CA LYS A 109 20.29 24.53 -4.94
C LYS A 109 21.57 24.29 -5.74
N GLN A 110 21.65 23.23 -6.54
CA GLN A 110 22.82 22.97 -7.38
C GLN A 110 22.87 23.89 -8.60
N SER A 111 21.71 24.18 -9.19
CA SER A 111 21.59 25.12 -10.30
C SER A 111 21.97 26.54 -9.89
N HIS A 112 21.52 27.02 -8.72
CA HIS A 112 21.96 28.31 -8.17
C HIS A 112 23.46 28.38 -7.92
N LYS A 113 24.08 27.31 -7.41
CA LYS A 113 25.54 27.26 -7.26
C LYS A 113 26.28 27.41 -8.58
N ARG A 114 25.75 26.87 -9.68
CA ARG A 114 26.33 27.04 -11.02
C ARG A 114 26.25 28.50 -11.46
N ARG A 115 25.08 29.11 -11.33
CA ARG A 115 24.88 30.54 -11.60
C ARG A 115 25.85 31.41 -10.79
N ASP A 116 26.00 31.13 -9.50
CA ASP A 116 26.90 31.91 -8.64
C ASP A 116 28.39 31.76 -9.05
N LEU A 117 28.74 30.73 -9.81
CA LEU A 117 30.05 30.53 -10.44
C LEU A 117 30.15 31.18 -11.84
N GLY A 118 29.12 31.90 -12.29
CA GLY A 118 29.06 32.57 -13.59
C GLY A 118 28.53 31.69 -14.74
N ASP A 119 27.91 30.56 -14.44
CA ASP A 119 27.26 29.69 -15.42
C ASP A 119 25.76 30.04 -15.53
N ASP A 120 25.40 30.87 -16.52
CA ASP A 120 24.04 31.35 -16.74
C ASP A 120 23.02 30.20 -16.97
N SER A 121 23.48 29.02 -17.40
CA SER A 121 22.62 27.84 -17.56
C SER A 121 21.98 27.39 -16.24
N GLY A 122 22.57 27.76 -15.10
CA GLY A 122 21.99 27.53 -13.78
C GLY A 122 20.64 28.24 -13.58
N SER A 123 20.42 29.41 -14.19
CA SER A 123 19.12 30.10 -14.11
C SER A 123 18.10 29.40 -15.00
N ASP A 124 18.48 29.11 -16.25
CA ASP A 124 17.60 28.47 -17.23
C ASP A 124 17.12 27.09 -16.75
N LEU A 125 17.98 26.33 -16.07
CA LEU A 125 17.61 25.04 -15.49
C LEU A 125 16.58 25.16 -14.36
N CYS A 126 16.64 26.23 -13.55
CA CYS A 126 15.64 26.47 -12.50
C CYS A 126 14.28 26.81 -13.12
N ASP A 127 14.25 27.73 -14.09
CA ASP A 127 13.01 28.12 -14.76
C ASP A 127 12.38 26.93 -15.50
N TRP A 128 13.22 26.12 -16.16
CA TRP A 128 12.78 24.90 -16.83
C TRP A 128 12.17 23.88 -15.88
N ILE A 129 12.81 23.60 -14.74
CA ILE A 129 12.32 22.57 -13.82
C ILE A 129 11.02 23.00 -13.15
N GLU A 130 10.80 24.30 -12.93
CA GLU A 130 9.52 24.84 -12.46
C GLU A 130 8.39 24.61 -13.47
N VAL A 131 8.64 24.90 -14.76
CA VAL A 131 7.66 24.64 -15.83
C VAL A 131 7.31 23.16 -15.94
N LYS A 132 8.30 22.27 -15.74
CA LYS A 132 8.12 20.82 -15.83
C LYS A 132 7.76 20.14 -14.51
N ARG A 133 7.60 20.89 -13.41
CA ARG A 133 7.42 20.33 -12.06
C ARG A 133 6.29 19.31 -12.00
N ARG A 134 5.09 19.67 -12.50
CA ARG A 134 3.93 18.78 -12.47
C ARG A 134 4.17 17.48 -13.26
N ASP A 135 4.67 17.60 -14.49
CA ASP A 135 4.97 16.43 -15.34
C ASP A 135 5.99 15.50 -14.67
N ILE A 136 6.97 16.08 -13.98
CA ILE A 136 7.97 15.33 -13.22
C ILE A 136 7.35 14.66 -11.99
N GLU A 137 6.55 15.38 -11.20
CA GLU A 137 5.87 14.83 -10.03
C GLU A 137 4.95 13.66 -10.39
N GLU A 138 4.11 13.82 -11.42
CA GLU A 138 3.21 12.78 -11.91
C GLU A 138 4.00 11.56 -12.37
N GLY A 139 5.03 11.74 -13.19
CA GLY A 139 5.88 10.64 -13.65
C GLY A 139 6.61 9.92 -12.51
N VAL A 140 7.08 10.66 -11.50
CA VAL A 140 7.72 10.08 -10.31
C VAL A 140 6.73 9.29 -9.48
N VAL A 141 5.54 9.83 -9.22
CA VAL A 141 4.48 9.14 -8.48
C VAL A 141 4.11 7.83 -9.17
N ASP A 142 3.88 7.85 -10.48
CA ASP A 142 3.52 6.64 -11.23
C ASP A 142 4.57 5.54 -11.10
N ILE A 143 5.84 5.89 -11.37
CA ILE A 143 6.96 4.93 -11.32
C ILE A 143 7.13 4.38 -9.90
N VAL A 144 7.19 5.25 -8.89
CA VAL A 144 7.50 4.81 -7.52
C VAL A 144 6.33 4.02 -6.94
N SER A 145 5.09 4.40 -7.23
CA SER A 145 3.89 3.68 -6.78
C SER A 145 3.87 2.25 -7.31
N GLU A 146 4.21 2.04 -8.58
CA GLU A 146 4.35 0.72 -9.17
C GLU A 146 5.46 -0.09 -8.47
N LYS A 147 6.61 0.54 -8.19
CA LYS A 147 7.75 -0.13 -7.55
C LYS A 147 7.49 -0.53 -6.10
N VAL A 148 6.72 0.27 -5.35
CA VAL A 148 6.41 -0.02 -3.94
C VAL A 148 5.20 -0.94 -3.77
N GLN A 149 4.46 -1.20 -4.85
CA GLN A 149 3.35 -2.13 -4.83
C GLN A 149 3.80 -3.52 -4.36
N GLY A 150 3.07 -4.09 -3.38
CA GLY A 150 3.38 -5.42 -2.84
C GLY A 150 4.50 -5.46 -1.79
N ALA A 151 5.22 -4.35 -1.56
CA ALA A 151 6.25 -4.29 -0.53
C ALA A 151 5.67 -4.47 0.89
N LEU A 152 6.51 -4.97 1.81
CA LEU A 152 6.14 -5.04 3.22
C LEU A 152 6.12 -3.62 3.81
N SER A 153 5.12 -3.32 4.65
CA SER A 153 4.93 -1.97 5.22
C SER A 153 6.16 -1.36 5.87
N LYS A 154 6.99 -2.18 6.52
CA LYS A 154 8.26 -1.78 7.16
C LYS A 154 9.36 -1.34 6.17
N GLU A 155 9.28 -1.78 4.91
CA GLU A 155 10.27 -1.52 3.85
C GLU A 155 9.83 -0.36 2.96
N ILE A 156 8.54 0.00 2.96
CA ILE A 156 7.98 1.05 2.10
C ILE A 156 8.74 2.38 2.21
N PRO A 157 9.02 2.95 3.40
CA PRO A 157 9.69 4.26 3.47
C PRO A 157 11.09 4.25 2.86
N ALA A 158 11.89 3.22 3.16
CA ALA A 158 13.24 3.09 2.62
C ALA A 158 13.22 2.87 1.09
N LYS A 159 12.22 2.10 0.60
CA LYS A 159 12.04 1.87 -0.83
C LYS A 159 11.60 3.13 -1.55
N ILE A 160 10.67 3.91 -0.99
CA ILE A 160 10.26 5.22 -1.55
C ILE A 160 11.49 6.10 -1.71
N GLY A 161 12.31 6.29 -0.66
CA GLY A 161 13.52 7.13 -0.76
C GLY A 161 14.48 6.71 -1.88
N ALA A 162 14.75 5.41 -2.01
CA ALA A 162 15.65 4.89 -3.03
C ALA A 162 15.08 5.03 -4.46
N GLU A 163 13.81 4.65 -4.64
CA GLU A 163 13.14 4.65 -5.94
C GLU A 163 12.81 6.07 -6.41
N THR A 164 12.42 6.98 -5.52
CA THR A 164 12.11 8.38 -5.88
C THR A 164 13.31 9.08 -6.50
N LYS A 165 14.51 8.90 -5.96
CA LYS A 165 15.73 9.47 -6.56
C LYS A 165 15.97 8.94 -7.98
N ALA A 166 15.79 7.64 -8.18
CA ALA A 166 15.99 7.00 -9.49
C ALA A 166 14.93 7.46 -10.49
N ALA A 167 13.66 7.48 -10.08
CA ALA A 167 12.53 7.95 -10.85
C ALA A 167 12.67 9.42 -11.23
N PHE A 168 13.04 10.30 -10.28
CA PHE A 168 13.24 11.73 -10.54
C PHE A 168 14.25 11.95 -11.66
N ARG A 169 15.42 11.31 -11.57
CA ARG A 169 16.45 11.38 -12.62
C ARG A 169 15.95 10.88 -13.97
N LEU A 170 15.24 9.76 -13.98
CA LEU A 170 14.71 9.16 -15.20
C LEU A 170 13.71 10.11 -15.88
N VAL A 171 12.76 10.66 -15.12
CA VAL A 171 11.69 11.52 -15.64
C VAL A 171 12.24 12.87 -16.09
N VAL A 172 13.18 13.46 -15.35
CA VAL A 172 13.88 14.69 -15.78
C VAL A 172 14.62 14.45 -17.10
N ASN A 173 15.42 13.38 -17.20
CA ASN A 173 16.14 13.05 -18.44
C ASN A 173 15.19 12.84 -19.60
N ARG A 174 14.08 12.12 -19.39
CA ARG A 174 13.06 11.90 -20.43
C ARG A 174 12.46 13.21 -20.91
N ASN A 175 12.11 14.12 -20.01
CA ASN A 175 11.57 15.43 -20.38
C ASN A 175 12.57 16.30 -21.15
N MET A 176 13.85 16.28 -20.76
CA MET A 176 14.90 17.00 -21.48
C MET A 176 15.12 16.41 -22.88
N LEU A 177 15.15 15.09 -23.01
CA LEU A 177 15.31 14.42 -24.31
C LEU A 177 14.13 14.70 -25.24
N ALA A 178 12.90 14.71 -24.73
CA ALA A 178 11.73 15.03 -25.54
C ALA A 178 11.83 16.43 -26.19
N ILE A 179 12.40 17.42 -25.49
CA ILE A 179 12.64 18.75 -26.04
C ILE A 179 13.69 18.70 -27.17
N VAL A 180 14.75 17.92 -26.99
CA VAL A 180 15.77 17.73 -28.04
C VAL A 180 15.12 17.13 -29.28
N ASP A 181 14.31 16.08 -29.12
CA ASP A 181 13.62 15.42 -30.23
C ASP A 181 12.67 16.39 -30.94
N GLU A 182 11.85 17.15 -30.20
CA GLU A 182 10.94 18.17 -30.77
C GLU A 182 11.69 19.24 -31.59
N VAL A 183 12.84 19.70 -31.11
CA VAL A 183 13.67 20.69 -31.82
C VAL A 183 14.27 20.09 -33.09
N MET A 184 14.76 18.85 -33.03
CA MET A 184 15.37 18.17 -34.17
C MET A 184 14.34 17.84 -35.26
N ASP A 185 13.14 17.42 -34.88
CA ASP A 185 12.05 17.14 -35.82
C ASP A 185 11.48 18.43 -36.44
N GLY A 186 11.37 19.50 -35.66
CA GLY A 186 10.94 20.82 -36.15
C GLY A 186 11.93 21.50 -37.09
N ALA A 187 13.22 21.13 -37.06
CA ALA A 187 14.24 21.66 -37.97
C ALA A 187 14.16 21.08 -39.40
N HIS A 188 13.27 20.11 -39.64
CA HIS A 188 13.05 19.48 -40.94
C HIS A 188 11.77 19.94 -41.67
N THR A 189 11.03 20.90 -41.13
CA THR A 189 9.89 21.59 -41.78
C THR A 189 10.27 22.97 -42.27
#